data_AF-A0A6V8R9X2-F1
#
_entry.id   AF-A0A6V8R9X2-F1
#
_cell.length_a   1.000
_cell.length_b   1.000
_cell.length_c   1.000
_cell.angle_alpha   90.00
_cell.angle_beta   90.00
_cell.angle_gamma   90.00
#
_symmetry.space_group_name_H-M   'P 1'
#
loop_
_entity.id
_entity.type
_entity.pdbx_description
1 polymer ?
#
loop_
_entity_poly.entity_id
_entity_poly.type
_entity_poly.pdbx_seq_one_letter_code
_entity_poly.pdbx_strand_id
1 'polypeptide(L)'
;MTEDILAFIDDHGLKEPILIGHSMGAKTAMAVALRSPETVAKVVAVDNAPTDTTLSSSFATYVRGMKKIQEANVTRQSEADAILKDYEEVNIPGTLHTSLSKTNHACQ
;
A
#
# COMPACT_ATOMS: atom_id res chain seq x y z
N MET A 1 -4.98 -0.74 -10.65
CA MET A 1 -4.80 0.41 -9.73
C MET A 1 -5.06 1.73 -10.43
N THR A 2 -4.34 2.08 -11.49
CA THR A 2 -4.60 3.32 -12.24
C THR A 2 -6.01 3.35 -12.84
N GLU A 3 -6.44 2.26 -13.45
CA GLU A 3 -7.79 2.10 -14.00
C GLU A 3 -8.87 2.27 -12.92
N ASP A 4 -8.64 1.71 -11.74
CA ASP A 4 -9.59 1.78 -10.63
C ASP A 4 -9.77 3.23 -10.15
N ILE A 5 -8.70 4.02 -10.15
CA ILE A 5 -8.77 5.45 -9.82
C ILE A 5 -9.51 6.21 -10.92
N LEU A 6 -9.26 5.93 -12.19
CA LEU A 6 -9.96 6.57 -13.31
C LEU A 6 -11.47 6.27 -13.26
N ALA A 7 -11.84 5.01 -13.02
CA ALA A 7 -13.23 4.60 -12.84
C ALA A 7 -13.86 5.33 -11.63
N PHE A 8 -13.16 5.41 -10.50
CA PHE A 8 -13.65 6.14 -9.33
C PHE A 8 -13.90 7.63 -9.61
N ILE A 9 -12.99 8.28 -10.35
CA ILE A 9 -13.14 9.69 -10.77
C ILE A 9 -14.40 9.87 -11.62
N ASP A 10 -14.62 8.98 -12.58
CA ASP A 10 -15.79 9.00 -13.48
C ASP A 10 -17.10 8.74 -12.71
N ASP A 11 -17.13 7.68 -11.92
CA ASP A 11 -18.30 7.27 -11.10
C ASP A 11 -18.77 8.39 -10.16
N HIS A 12 -17.84 9.22 -9.68
CA HIS A 12 -18.13 10.32 -8.76
C HIS A 12 -18.22 11.69 -9.46
N GLY A 13 -18.09 11.74 -10.79
CA GLY A 13 -18.16 12.96 -11.58
C GLY A 13 -17.12 14.01 -11.18
N LEU A 14 -15.96 13.57 -10.68
CA LEU A 14 -14.90 14.47 -10.21
C LEU A 14 -14.23 15.15 -11.41
N LYS A 15 -14.18 16.48 -11.38
CA LYS A 15 -13.55 17.27 -12.44
C LYS A 15 -12.14 17.63 -12.05
N GLU A 16 -11.17 17.12 -12.81
CA GLU A 16 -9.74 17.42 -12.68
C GLU A 16 -9.20 17.37 -11.23
N PRO A 17 -9.42 16.29 -10.47
CA PRO A 17 -8.95 16.23 -9.09
C PRO A 17 -7.43 16.37 -8.97
N ILE A 18 -7.00 16.83 -7.79
CA ILE A 18 -5.60 16.80 -7.39
C ILE A 18 -5.33 15.45 -6.72
N LEU A 19 -4.41 14.66 -7.28
CA LEU A 19 -4.04 13.37 -6.70
C LEU A 19 -2.84 13.52 -5.77
N ILE A 20 -2.97 13.04 -4.54
CA ILE A 20 -1.88 13.00 -3.55
C ILE A 20 -1.58 11.54 -3.25
N GLY A 21 -0.32 11.14 -3.44
CA GLY A 21 0.09 9.76 -3.21
C GLY A 21 1.39 9.68 -2.41
N HIS A 22 1.49 8.68 -1.53
CA HIS A 22 2.69 8.34 -0.77
C HIS A 22 3.19 6.94 -1.16
N SER A 23 4.51 6.75 -1.28
CA SER A 23 5.11 5.46 -1.66
C SER A 23 4.41 4.87 -2.90
N MET A 24 3.90 3.65 -2.89
CA MET A 24 3.18 3.04 -4.03
C MET A 24 2.03 3.93 -4.57
N GLY A 25 1.33 4.66 -3.69
CA GLY A 25 0.27 5.59 -4.09
C GLY A 25 0.80 6.75 -4.94
N ALA A 26 2.04 7.20 -4.71
CA ALA A 26 2.67 8.24 -5.52
C ALA A 26 2.93 7.76 -6.96
N LYS A 27 3.50 6.56 -7.14
CA LYS A 27 3.69 5.96 -8.48
C LYS A 27 2.36 5.77 -9.19
N THR A 28 1.33 5.36 -8.46
CA THR A 28 -0.02 5.19 -9.02
C THR A 28 -0.59 6.53 -9.49
N ALA A 29 -0.49 7.60 -8.68
CA ALA A 29 -0.93 8.94 -9.06
C ALA A 29 -0.16 9.50 -10.26
N MET A 30 1.15 9.29 -10.32
CA MET A 30 1.96 9.64 -11.50
C MET A 30 1.50 8.86 -12.75
N ALA A 31 1.22 7.57 -12.62
CA ALA A 31 0.75 6.73 -13.72
C ALA A 31 -0.64 7.17 -14.24
N VAL A 32 -1.55 7.62 -13.37
CA VAL A 32 -2.82 8.24 -13.77
C VAL A 32 -2.55 9.47 -14.63
N ALA A 33 -1.72 10.40 -14.15
CA ALA A 33 -1.43 11.64 -14.87
C ALA A 33 -0.73 11.41 -16.22
N LEU A 34 0.13 10.39 -16.34
CA LEU A 34 0.78 10.05 -17.61
C LEU A 34 -0.17 9.41 -18.63
N ARG A 35 -1.17 8.65 -18.16
CA ARG A 35 -2.10 7.92 -19.04
C ARG A 35 -3.32 8.75 -19.46
N SER A 36 -3.76 9.65 -18.59
CA SER A 36 -4.93 10.50 -18.82
C SER A 36 -4.65 11.91 -18.27
N PRO A 37 -3.74 12.66 -18.91
CA PRO A 37 -3.30 13.96 -18.41
C PRO A 37 -4.42 14.98 -18.28
N GLU A 38 -5.47 14.88 -19.09
CA GLU A 38 -6.68 15.71 -19.01
C GLU A 38 -7.61 15.36 -17.85
N THR A 39 -7.40 14.22 -17.18
CA THR A 39 -8.29 13.76 -16.10
C THR A 39 -7.90 14.35 -14.75
N VAL A 40 -6.69 14.86 -14.56
CA VAL A 40 -6.18 15.33 -13.26
C VAL A 40 -5.51 16.68 -13.39
N ALA A 41 -5.80 17.61 -12.46
CA ALA A 41 -5.19 18.94 -12.52
C ALA A 41 -3.71 18.90 -12.13
N LYS A 42 -3.39 18.18 -11.05
CA LYS A 42 -2.05 18.13 -10.43
C LYS A 42 -1.81 16.82 -9.70
N VAL A 43 -0.53 16.48 -9.54
CA VAL A 43 -0.07 15.35 -8.72
C VAL A 43 0.87 15.85 -7.64
N VAL A 44 0.66 15.40 -6.40
CA VAL A 44 1.60 15.56 -5.28
C VAL A 44 2.13 14.18 -4.91
N ALA A 45 3.41 13.96 -5.20
CA ALA A 45 4.11 12.73 -4.86
C ALA A 45 4.94 12.92 -3.59
N VAL A 46 4.65 12.12 -2.57
CA VAL A 46 5.35 12.15 -1.29
C VAL A 46 6.27 10.93 -1.17
N ASP A 47 7.55 11.20 -0.94
CA ASP A 47 8.60 10.20 -0.67
C ASP A 47 8.68 9.08 -1.73
N ASN A 48 8.57 9.45 -3.00
CA ASN A 48 8.75 8.52 -4.12
C ASN A 48 9.17 9.26 -5.38
N ALA A 49 10.09 8.65 -6.13
CA ALA A 49 10.50 9.09 -7.45
C ALA A 49 10.01 8.11 -8.53
N PRO A 50 9.82 8.53 -9.79
CA PRO A 50 9.48 7.64 -10.90
C PRO A 50 10.72 6.85 -11.35
N THR A 51 11.31 6.08 -10.44
CA THR A 51 12.43 5.18 -10.69
C THR A 51 11.93 3.75 -10.77
N ASP A 52 12.59 2.95 -11.61
CA ASP A 52 12.40 1.50 -11.65
C ASP A 52 13.12 0.85 -10.47
N THR A 53 12.59 1.09 -9.27
CA THR A 53 13.12 0.51 -8.04
C THR A 53 12.53 -0.88 -7.91
N THR A 54 13.34 -1.90 -8.16
CA THR A 54 12.98 -3.28 -7.82
C THR A 54 12.71 -3.37 -6.33
N LEU A 55 11.52 -3.86 -5.96
CA LEU A 55 11.20 -4.17 -4.56
C LEU A 55 12.27 -5.13 -4.02
N SER A 56 12.82 -4.82 -2.85
CA SER A 56 13.84 -5.68 -2.25
C SER A 56 13.28 -7.08 -1.99
N SER A 57 14.13 -8.09 -2.06
CA SER A 57 13.79 -9.45 -1.66
C SER A 57 13.22 -9.50 -0.24
N SER A 58 13.63 -8.57 0.64
CA SER A 58 13.11 -8.38 1.98
C SER A 58 11.60 -8.12 2.00
N PHE A 59 11.06 -7.33 1.05
CA PHE A 59 9.61 -7.10 0.97
C PHE A 59 8.85 -8.39 0.65
N ALA A 60 9.35 -9.19 -0.30
CA ALA A 60 8.74 -10.47 -0.63
C ALA A 60 8.83 -11.48 0.55
N THR A 61 9.95 -11.48 1.29
CA THR A 61 10.09 -12.27 2.52
C THR A 61 9.08 -11.86 3.58
N TYR A 62 8.91 -10.55 3.79
CA TYR A 62 7.94 -10.03 4.74
C TYR A 62 6.50 -10.42 4.39
N VAL A 63 6.11 -10.30 3.11
CA VAL A 63 4.78 -10.72 2.64
C VAL A 63 4.52 -12.22 2.91
N ARG A 64 5.55 -13.07 2.79
CA ARG A 64 5.43 -14.49 3.18
C ARG A 64 5.19 -14.67 4.67
N GLY A 65 5.85 -13.88 5.53
CA GLY A 65 5.60 -13.85 6.97
C GLY A 65 4.16 -13.42 7.30
N MET A 66 3.68 -12.36 6.67
CA MET A 66 2.29 -11.89 6.81
C MET A 66 1.27 -12.96 6.40
N LYS A 67 1.53 -13.71 5.33
CA LYS A 67 0.68 -14.83 4.92
C LYS A 67 0.65 -15.94 5.99
N LYS A 68 1.79 -16.23 6.61
CA LYS A 68 1.88 -17.23 7.69
C LYS A 68 1.11 -16.81 8.93
N ILE A 69 1.14 -15.52 9.29
CA ILE A 69 0.33 -14.98 10.38
C ILE A 69 -1.17 -15.17 10.09
N GLN A 70 -1.62 -14.86 8.87
CA GLN A 70 -3.01 -15.08 8.46
C GLN A 70 -3.41 -16.56 8.54
N GLU A 71 -2.56 -17.47 8.06
CA GLU A 71 -2.80 -18.93 8.12
C GLU A 71 -2.87 -19.44 9.57
N ALA A 72 -2.10 -18.84 10.49
CA ALA A 72 -2.06 -19.22 11.89
C ALA A 72 -3.29 -18.77 12.70
N ASN A 73 -4.13 -17.87 12.16
CA ASN A 73 -5.33 -17.32 12.81
C ASN A 73 -5.06 -16.83 14.24
N VAL A 74 -3.90 -16.22 14.46
CA VAL A 74 -3.52 -15.66 15.76
C VAL A 74 -4.44 -14.50 16.13
N THR A 75 -4.73 -14.37 17.42
CA THR A 75 -5.65 -13.32 17.92
C THR A 75 -4.93 -12.24 18.70
N ARG A 76 -3.68 -12.50 19.09
CA ARG A 76 -2.82 -11.56 19.81
C ARG A 76 -1.68 -11.08 18.93
N GLN A 77 -1.42 -9.78 18.98
CA GLN A 77 -0.31 -9.16 18.26
C GLN A 77 1.03 -9.79 18.62
N SER A 78 1.26 -10.13 19.89
CA SER A 78 2.49 -10.80 20.34
C SER A 78 2.74 -12.15 19.66
N GLU A 79 1.68 -12.88 19.29
CA GLU A 79 1.80 -14.16 18.57
C GLU A 79 2.13 -13.92 17.09
N ALA A 80 1.55 -12.87 16.50
CA ALA A 80 1.88 -12.44 15.15
C ALA A 80 3.34 -11.98 15.05
N ASP A 81 3.80 -11.18 16.01
CA ASP A 81 5.19 -10.67 16.08
C ASP A 81 6.19 -11.83 16.25
N ALA A 82 5.82 -12.86 17.03
CA ALA A 82 6.66 -14.06 17.19
C ALA A 82 6.83 -14.83 15.87
N ILE A 83 5.78 -14.93 15.05
CA ILE A 83 5.84 -15.53 13.71
C ILE A 83 6.66 -14.64 12.77
N LEU A 84 6.46 -13.33 12.83
CA LEU A 84 7.09 -12.37 11.92
C LEU A 84 8.60 -12.25 12.13
N LYS A 85 9.08 -12.52 13.34
CA LYS A 85 10.50 -12.49 13.71
C LYS A 85 11.40 -13.33 12.79
N ASP A 86 10.89 -14.44 12.25
CA ASP A 86 11.63 -15.29 11.32
C ASP A 86 11.72 -14.73 9.89
N TYR A 87 10.99 -13.64 9.61
CA TYR A 87 10.88 -12.99 8.29
C TYR A 87 11.40 -11.54 8.30
N GLU A 88 11.64 -10.95 9.46
CA GLU A 88 12.24 -9.62 9.62
C GLU A 88 13.76 -9.74 9.70
N GLU A 89 14.42 -9.72 8.54
CA GLU A 89 15.80 -9.22 8.52
C GLU A 89 15.74 -7.72 8.85
N VAL A 90 16.35 -7.36 9.98
CA VAL A 90 16.27 -6.09 10.69
C VAL A 90 16.12 -4.86 9.78
N ASN A 91 15.13 -4.05 10.12
CA ASN A 91 14.80 -2.70 9.65
C ASN A 91 13.81 -2.59 8.47
N ILE A 92 12.58 -3.01 8.74
CA ILE A 92 11.43 -2.69 7.89
C ILE A 92 10.84 -1.37 8.40
N PRO A 93 10.60 -0.35 7.55
CA PRO A 93 9.95 0.89 7.97
C PRO A 93 8.62 0.58 8.68
N GLY A 94 8.38 1.22 9.84
CA GLY A 94 7.29 0.92 10.78
C GLY A 94 5.85 0.97 10.25
N THR A 95 5.67 1.26 8.96
CA THR A 95 4.38 1.31 8.27
C THR A 95 3.69 -0.05 8.20
N LEU A 96 4.43 -1.16 8.02
CA LEU A 96 3.81 -2.48 7.81
C LEU A 96 3.29 -3.14 9.09
N HIS A 97 3.86 -2.81 10.25
CA HIS A 97 3.51 -3.39 11.54
C HIS A 97 2.09 -3.00 12.03
N THR A 98 1.52 -1.92 11.49
CA THR A 98 0.24 -1.36 11.98
C THR A 98 -1.01 -1.97 11.33
N SER A 99 -0.87 -2.80 10.29
CA SER A 99 -2.03 -3.35 9.56
C SER A 99 -2.65 -4.60 10.23
N LEU A 100 -1.94 -5.24 11.16
CA LEU A 100 -2.41 -6.44 11.87
C LEU A 100 -3.49 -6.16 12.93
N SER A 101 -3.66 -4.90 13.37
CA SER A 101 -4.60 -4.56 14.46
C SER A 101 -6.01 -4.17 13.99
N LYS A 102 -6.25 -4.01 12.68
CA LYS A 102 -7.51 -3.46 12.16
C LYS A 102 -8.53 -4.47 11.65
N THR A 103 -8.24 -5.77 11.67
CA THR A 103 -9.18 -6.81 11.18
C THR A 103 -10.27 -7.21 12.18
N ASN A 104 -10.38 -6.56 13.35
CA ASN A 104 -11.31 -6.93 14.41
C ASN A 104 -12.42 -5.91 14.72
N HIS A 105 -12.93 -5.14 13.75
CA HIS A 105 -14.23 -4.44 13.91
C HIS A 105 -15.03 -4.48 12.60
N ALA A 106 -15.69 -5.63 12.37
CA ALA A 106 -16.87 -5.76 11.54
C ALA A 106 -17.79 -6.82 12.17
N CYS A 107 -18.21 -6.56 13.41
CA CYS A 107 -19.40 -7.15 14.00
C CYS A 107 -19.95 -6.14 15.00
N GLN A 108 -21.12 -5.58 14.63
CA GLN A 108 -21.88 -4.47 15.22
C GLN A 108 -21.57 -3.09 14.65
#